data_AF-A0A7C2VSM9-F1
#
_entry.id   AF-A0A7C2VSM9-F1
#
_cell.length_a   1.000
_cell.length_b   1.000
_cell.length_c   1.000
_cell.angle_alpha   90.00
_cell.angle_beta   90.00
_cell.angle_gamma   90.00
#
_symmetry.space_group_name_H-M   'P 1'
#
loop_
_entity.id
_entity.type
_entity.pdbx_description
1 polymer ?
#
loop_
_entity_poly.entity_id
_entity_poly.type
_entity_poly.pdbx_seq_one_letter_code
_entity_poly.pdbx_strand_id
1 'polypeptide(L)'
;YIYYSVRAARNERNKALLELVDMADGDVEESGINLRREILLFLLGAGCVIFGSRWLVNSAELIARRLGVPELIIGVTLVALGTSLPEYVTALTATIKGYQEISVGNIMGADILDILWVLGGTSLAEKLPIQDQTKVLDFPVMLLLMIMLTLFARTRNRISRLEGFALFAVYVIYLTVMFMKFRVP
;
A
#
# COMPACT_ATOMS: atom_id res chain seq x y z
N TYR A 1 -12.42 -8.57 -8.02
CA TYR A 1 -11.86 -8.02 -6.78
C TYR A 1 -12.43 -6.64 -6.45
N ILE A 2 -12.22 -5.62 -7.29
CA ILE A 2 -12.75 -4.25 -7.07
C ILE A 2 -14.26 -4.21 -6.80
N TYR A 3 -15.06 -4.94 -7.59
CA TYR A 3 -16.51 -5.05 -7.34
C TYR A 3 -16.84 -5.60 -5.93
N TYR A 4 -16.02 -6.54 -5.44
CA TYR A 4 -16.23 -7.17 -4.14
C TYR A 4 -15.74 -6.27 -2.99
N SER A 5 -14.60 -5.60 -3.13
CA SER A 5 -14.13 -4.64 -2.12
C SER A 5 -15.09 -3.46 -1.96
N VAL A 6 -15.62 -2.94 -3.08
CA VAL A 6 -16.66 -1.88 -3.05
C VAL A 6 -17.95 -2.39 -2.41
N ARG A 7 -18.35 -3.64 -2.66
CA ARG A 7 -19.55 -4.23 -2.05
C ARG A 7 -19.36 -4.55 -0.56
N ALA A 8 -18.18 -5.01 -0.15
CA ALA A 8 -17.83 -5.27 1.25
C ALA A 8 -17.80 -3.95 2.05
N ALA A 9 -17.14 -2.91 1.52
CA ALA A 9 -17.09 -1.58 2.12
C ALA A 9 -18.51 -0.96 2.25
N ARG A 10 -19.41 -1.22 1.29
CA ARG A 10 -20.81 -0.78 1.39
C ARG A 10 -21.59 -1.46 2.53
N ASN A 11 -21.30 -2.72 2.83
CA ASN A 11 -21.95 -3.45 3.91
C ASN A 11 -21.43 -3.03 5.30
N GLU A 12 -20.13 -2.77 5.42
CA GLU A 12 -19.52 -2.24 6.66
C GLU A 12 -20.01 -0.81 6.95
N ARG A 13 -20.17 0.03 5.92
CA ARG A 13 -20.75 1.38 6.06
C ARG A 13 -22.15 1.38 6.67
N ASN A 14 -23.01 0.42 6.33
CA ASN A 14 -24.35 0.32 6.92
C ASN A 14 -24.30 -0.09 8.40
N LYS A 15 -23.29 -0.86 8.80
CA LYS A 15 -23.07 -1.28 10.18
C LYS A 15 -22.50 -0.13 11.02
N ALA A 16 -21.54 0.62 10.46
CA ALA A 16 -21.03 1.84 11.07
C ALA A 16 -22.11 2.93 11.19
N LEU A 17 -23.01 3.06 10.22
CA LEU A 17 -24.17 3.96 10.32
C LEU A 17 -25.13 3.54 11.43
N LEU A 18 -25.32 2.24 11.67
CA LEU A 18 -26.12 1.73 12.78
C LEU A 18 -25.44 1.98 14.13
N GLU A 19 -24.12 1.77 14.23
CA GLU A 19 -23.35 2.10 15.44
C GLU A 19 -23.34 3.61 15.72
N LEU A 20 -23.28 4.46 14.69
CA LEU A 20 -23.39 5.91 14.85
C LEU A 20 -24.78 6.35 15.30
N VAL A 21 -25.84 5.65 14.89
CA VAL A 21 -27.21 5.89 15.36
C VAL A 21 -27.38 5.43 16.81
N ASP A 22 -26.81 4.29 17.20
CA ASP A 22 -26.78 3.82 18.60
C ASP A 22 -25.92 4.72 19.51
N MET A 23 -24.79 5.23 18.99
CA MET A 23 -23.94 6.18 19.72
C MET A 23 -24.59 7.56 19.84
N ALA A 24 -25.47 7.95 18.92
CA ALA A 24 -26.21 9.22 19.01
C ALA A 24 -27.35 9.18 20.05
N ASP A 25 -27.81 8.00 20.48
CA ASP A 25 -28.77 7.82 21.59
C ASP A 25 -28.09 7.79 22.97
N GLY A 26 -26.75 7.72 23.02
CA GLY A 26 -25.97 7.97 24.24
C GLY A 26 -25.47 9.41 24.26
N ASP A 27 -25.43 10.05 25.44
CA ASP A 27 -24.84 11.38 25.62
C ASP A 27 -23.35 11.37 25.25
N VAL A 28 -23.06 11.59 23.96
CA VAL A 28 -21.71 11.85 23.46
C VAL A 28 -21.41 13.28 23.86
N GLU A 29 -20.45 13.47 24.77
CA GLU A 29 -19.82 14.76 24.97
C GLU A 29 -19.37 15.29 23.60
N GLU A 30 -20.08 16.28 23.07
CA GLU A 30 -19.69 17.04 21.88
C GLU A 30 -18.39 17.78 22.20
N SER A 31 -17.27 17.05 22.13
CA SER A 31 -15.96 17.69 22.03
C SER A 31 -15.99 18.49 20.73
N GLY A 32 -16.12 19.81 20.84
CA GLY A 32 -16.24 20.71 19.70
C GLY A 32 -15.08 20.47 18.74
N ILE A 33 -15.34 19.78 17.63
CA ILE A 33 -14.33 19.46 16.63
C ILE A 33 -13.92 20.78 15.99
N ASN A 34 -12.75 21.26 16.37
CA ASN A 34 -12.12 22.41 15.73
C ASN A 34 -11.62 21.96 14.36
N LEU A 35 -12.50 21.95 13.36
CA LEU A 35 -12.23 21.48 11.99
C LEU A 35 -10.94 22.09 11.42
N ARG A 36 -10.67 23.37 11.71
CA ARG A 36 -9.42 24.04 11.32
C ARG A 36 -8.18 23.37 11.91
N ARG A 37 -8.22 23.00 13.20
CA ARG A 37 -7.12 22.32 13.88
C ARG A 37 -6.89 20.93 13.29
N GLU A 38 -7.96 20.16 13.07
CA GLU A 38 -7.85 18.81 12.50
C GLU A 38 -7.32 18.82 11.07
N ILE A 39 -7.79 19.74 10.23
CA ILE A 39 -7.25 19.93 8.87
C ILE A 39 -5.76 20.31 8.92
N LEU A 40 -5.38 21.22 9.82
CA LEU A 40 -3.97 21.61 9.98
C LEU A 40 -3.10 20.43 10.45
N LEU A 41 -3.57 19.64 11.42
CA LEU A 41 -2.86 18.45 11.89
C LEU A 41 -2.75 17.39 10.78
N PHE A 42 -3.79 17.19 9.99
CA PHE A 42 -3.78 16.29 8.84
C PHE A 42 -2.75 16.72 7.79
N LEU A 43 -2.78 17.99 7.38
CA LEU A 43 -1.83 18.54 6.39
C LEU A 43 -0.39 18.49 6.90
N LEU A 44 -0.17 18.81 8.17
CA LEU A 44 1.14 18.72 8.80
C LEU A 44 1.64 17.26 8.82
N GLY A 45 0.80 16.33 9.24
CA GLY A 45 1.12 14.90 9.27
C GLY A 45 1.42 14.34 7.88
N ALA A 46 0.57 14.63 6.90
CA ALA A 46 0.79 14.24 5.50
C ALA A 46 2.11 14.80 4.96
N GLY A 47 2.38 16.09 5.21
CA GLY A 47 3.64 16.73 4.85
C GLY A 47 4.84 16.02 5.49
N CYS A 48 4.80 15.79 6.81
CA CYS A 48 5.87 15.10 7.53
C CYS A 48 6.17 13.70 6.96
N VAL A 49 5.14 12.93 6.61
CA VAL A 49 5.32 11.59 6.01
C VAL A 49 5.96 11.70 4.63
N ILE A 50 5.49 12.61 3.77
CA ILE A 50 6.02 12.80 2.40
C ILE A 50 7.47 13.29 2.42
N PHE A 51 7.78 14.30 3.23
CA PHE A 51 9.14 14.82 3.33
C PHE A 51 10.07 13.83 4.04
N GLY A 52 9.58 13.14 5.06
CA GLY A 52 10.33 12.11 5.79
C GLY A 52 10.72 10.94 4.89
N SER A 53 9.78 10.42 4.08
CA SER A 53 10.08 9.34 3.14
C SER A 53 11.10 9.77 2.08
N ARG A 54 10.93 10.95 1.47
CA ARG A 54 11.88 11.49 0.49
C ARG A 54 13.28 11.64 1.08
N TRP A 55 13.38 12.14 2.30
CA TRP A 55 14.68 12.32 2.94
C TRP A 55 15.37 10.98 3.25
N LEU A 56 14.58 9.99 3.70
CA LEU A 56 15.07 8.63 3.94
C LEU A 56 15.58 7.98 2.65
N VAL A 57 14.83 8.06 1.56
CA VAL A 57 15.20 7.49 0.25
C VAL A 57 16.46 8.15 -0.29
N ASN A 58 16.52 9.49 -0.29
CA ASN A 58 17.69 10.23 -0.77
C ASN A 58 18.96 9.89 0.05
N SER A 59 18.82 9.76 1.37
CA SER A 59 19.94 9.42 2.25
C SER A 59 20.40 7.98 2.03
N ALA A 60 19.45 7.04 1.86
CA ALA A 60 19.76 5.65 1.58
C ALA A 60 20.40 5.47 0.19
N GLU A 61 19.98 6.25 -0.82
CA GLU A 61 20.61 6.29 -2.14
C GLU A 61 22.07 6.78 -2.05
N LEU A 62 22.32 7.86 -1.29
CA LEU A 62 23.67 8.38 -1.07
C LEU A 62 24.60 7.31 -0.45
N ILE A 63 24.09 6.57 0.54
CA ILE A 63 24.84 5.49 1.19
C ILE A 63 25.11 4.35 0.20
N ALA A 64 24.10 3.91 -0.56
CA ALA A 64 24.23 2.85 -1.55
C ALA A 64 25.27 3.20 -2.63
N ARG A 65 25.25 4.43 -3.14
CA ARG A 65 26.26 4.95 -4.09
C ARG A 65 27.67 4.90 -3.51
N ARG A 66 27.85 5.29 -2.23
CA ARG A 66 29.16 5.21 -1.55
C ARG A 66 29.66 3.80 -1.33
N LEU A 67 28.75 2.83 -1.21
CA LEU A 67 29.07 1.40 -1.11
C LEU A 67 29.32 0.74 -2.48
N GLY A 68 29.28 1.51 -3.57
CA GLY A 68 29.51 1.00 -4.92
C GLY A 68 28.35 0.19 -5.49
N VAL A 69 27.13 0.34 -4.94
CA VAL A 69 25.94 -0.33 -5.49
C VAL A 69 25.59 0.31 -6.85
N PRO A 70 25.40 -0.48 -7.92
CA PRO A 70 25.00 0.03 -9.23
C PRO A 70 23.72 0.86 -9.19
N GLU A 71 23.69 1.98 -9.93
CA GLU A 71 22.52 2.87 -9.98
C GLU A 71 21.24 2.17 -10.42
N LEU A 72 21.37 1.18 -11.31
CA LEU A 72 20.24 0.38 -11.77
C LEU A 72 19.58 -0.39 -10.62
N ILE A 73 20.38 -0.96 -9.70
CA ILE A 73 19.85 -1.67 -8.53
C ILE A 73 19.17 -0.69 -7.58
N ILE A 74 19.76 0.50 -7.39
CA ILE A 74 19.18 1.57 -6.56
C ILE A 74 17.81 2.00 -7.12
N GLY A 75 17.70 2.21 -8.44
CA GLY A 75 16.45 2.62 -9.08
C GLY A 75 15.36 1.55 -8.99
N VAL A 76 15.70 0.28 -9.23
CA VAL A 76 14.71 -0.81 -9.25
C VAL A 76 14.25 -1.21 -7.83
N THR A 77 15.08 -0.99 -6.81
CA THR A 77 14.77 -1.42 -5.43
C THR A 77 14.51 -0.26 -4.49
N LEU A 78 15.47 0.64 -4.33
CA LEU A 78 15.45 1.67 -3.30
C LEU A 78 14.45 2.78 -3.61
N VAL A 79 14.37 3.19 -4.88
CA VAL A 79 13.38 4.17 -5.34
C VAL A 79 11.98 3.58 -5.32
N ALA A 80 11.81 2.35 -5.83
CA ALA A 80 10.53 1.65 -5.83
C ALA A 80 9.98 1.39 -4.42
N LEU A 81 10.82 0.95 -3.48
CA LEU A 81 10.44 0.82 -2.07
C LEU A 81 10.17 2.20 -1.45
N GLY A 82 10.96 3.20 -1.84
CA GLY A 82 10.85 4.56 -1.36
C GLY A 82 9.53 5.24 -1.66
N THR A 83 8.97 4.99 -2.85
CA THR A 83 7.68 5.54 -3.27
C THR A 83 6.51 4.95 -2.49
N SER A 84 6.59 3.69 -2.05
CA SER A 84 5.53 3.01 -1.29
C SER A 84 5.70 3.10 0.23
N LEU A 85 6.78 3.75 0.69
CA LEU A 85 7.11 3.86 2.12
C LEU A 85 6.11 4.75 2.89
N PRO A 86 5.67 5.92 2.39
CA PRO A 86 4.58 6.69 2.99
C PRO A 86 3.34 5.84 3.27
N GLU A 87 2.89 5.10 2.27
CA GLU A 87 1.68 4.29 2.26
C GLU A 87 1.82 3.13 3.23
N TYR A 88 2.99 2.49 3.26
CA TYR A 88 3.28 1.44 4.22
C TYR A 88 3.23 1.96 5.65
N VAL A 89 3.84 3.11 5.93
CA VAL A 89 3.88 3.70 7.28
C VAL A 89 2.48 4.14 7.72
N THR A 90 1.69 4.77 6.85
CA THR A 90 0.32 5.19 7.18
C THR A 90 -0.61 3.98 7.39
N ALA A 91 -0.54 2.97 6.52
CA ALA A 91 -1.29 1.73 6.67
C ALA A 91 -0.92 0.95 7.94
N LEU A 92 0.38 0.81 8.21
CA LEU A 92 0.88 0.15 9.41
C LEU A 92 0.40 0.87 10.68
N THR A 93 0.51 2.20 10.71
CA THR A 93 0.07 3.01 11.85
C THR A 93 -1.45 2.89 12.06
N ALA A 94 -2.24 2.90 10.98
CA ALA A 94 -3.69 2.71 11.05
C ALA A 94 -4.04 1.32 11.61
N THR A 95 -3.34 0.28 11.15
CA THR A 95 -3.53 -1.10 11.64
C THR A 95 -3.18 -1.25 13.12
N ILE A 96 -2.06 -0.66 13.56
CA ILE A 96 -1.63 -0.69 14.97
C ILE A 96 -2.64 0.02 15.87
N LYS A 97 -3.26 1.10 15.38
CA LYS A 97 -4.32 1.84 16.09
C LYS A 97 -5.69 1.17 16.04
N GLY A 98 -5.82 0.00 15.41
CA GLY A 98 -7.08 -0.75 15.31
C GLY A 98 -7.98 -0.34 14.13
N TYR A 99 -7.56 0.63 13.31
CA TYR A 99 -8.30 1.09 12.12
C TYR A 99 -7.95 0.25 10.88
N GLN A 100 -8.24 -1.05 10.95
CA GLN A 100 -7.88 -2.00 9.88
C GLN A 100 -8.58 -1.70 8.55
N GLU A 101 -9.85 -1.29 8.57
CA GLU A 101 -10.61 -0.93 7.36
C GLU A 101 -9.97 0.26 6.62
N ILE A 102 -9.52 1.27 7.36
CA ILE A 102 -8.82 2.45 6.80
C ILE A 102 -7.47 2.03 6.20
N SER A 103 -6.72 1.15 6.88
CA SER A 103 -5.45 0.64 6.37
C SER A 103 -5.63 -0.11 5.05
N VAL A 104 -6.63 -0.98 4.96
CA VAL A 104 -6.90 -1.74 3.72
C VAL A 104 -7.36 -0.81 2.60
N GLY A 105 -8.20 0.18 2.91
CA GLY A 105 -8.62 1.21 1.96
C GLY A 105 -7.45 2.03 1.42
N ASN A 106 -6.49 2.39 2.28
CA ASN A 106 -5.27 3.10 1.88
C ASN A 106 -4.43 2.29 0.89
N ILE A 107 -4.16 1.01 1.20
CA ILE A 107 -3.35 0.14 0.33
C ILE A 107 -4.05 -0.07 -1.02
N MET A 108 -5.34 -0.43 -1.01
CA MET A 108 -6.09 -0.65 -2.26
C MET A 108 -6.21 0.63 -3.09
N GLY A 109 -6.41 1.78 -2.44
CA GLY A 109 -6.53 3.08 -3.11
C GLY A 109 -5.23 3.47 -3.82
N ALA A 110 -4.09 3.28 -3.16
CA ALA A 110 -2.77 3.53 -3.73
C ALA A 110 -2.51 2.65 -4.96
N ASP A 111 -2.72 1.33 -4.87
CA ASP A 111 -2.52 0.40 -6.00
C ASP A 111 -3.41 0.75 -7.20
N ILE A 112 -4.66 1.16 -6.96
CA ILE A 112 -5.58 1.58 -8.03
C ILE A 112 -5.11 2.88 -8.69
N LEU A 113 -4.63 3.86 -7.91
CA LEU A 113 -4.09 5.11 -8.45
C LEU A 113 -2.80 4.88 -9.24
N ASP A 114 -1.93 3.97 -8.79
CA ASP A 114 -0.70 3.63 -9.49
C ASP A 114 -1.00 2.99 -10.86
N ILE A 115 -1.98 2.08 -10.93
CA ILE A 115 -2.33 1.43 -12.20
C ILE A 115 -3.08 2.40 -13.13
N LEU A 116 -4.10 3.10 -12.63
CA LEU A 116 -4.98 3.91 -13.49
C LEU A 116 -4.35 5.25 -13.85
N TRP A 117 -3.73 5.91 -12.88
CA TRP A 117 -3.26 7.29 -13.04
C TRP A 117 -1.80 7.33 -13.46
N VAL A 118 -0.92 6.64 -12.72
CA VAL A 118 0.53 6.65 -13.02
C VAL A 118 0.83 5.82 -14.27
N LEU A 119 0.52 4.53 -14.26
CA LEU A 119 0.78 3.64 -15.39
C LEU A 119 -0.10 3.98 -16.60
N GLY A 120 -1.39 4.24 -16.39
CA GLY A 120 -2.30 4.68 -17.45
C GLY A 120 -1.90 6.01 -18.08
N GLY A 121 -1.52 7.00 -17.26
CA GLY A 121 -1.08 8.30 -17.74
C GLY A 121 0.26 8.23 -18.47
N THR A 122 1.24 7.50 -17.93
CA THR A 122 2.55 7.33 -18.57
C THR A 122 2.45 6.54 -19.89
N SER A 123 1.58 5.53 -19.97
CA SER A 123 1.32 4.78 -21.20
C SER A 123 0.68 5.61 -22.32
N LEU A 124 -0.03 6.69 -22.00
CA LEU A 124 -0.55 7.63 -22.99
C LEU A 124 0.53 8.57 -23.51
N ALA A 125 1.48 8.94 -22.66
CA ALA A 125 2.58 9.83 -23.01
C ALA A 125 3.65 9.13 -23.85
N GLU A 126 4.02 7.89 -23.52
CA GLU A 126 5.09 7.16 -24.19
C GLU A 126 4.86 5.64 -24.19
N LYS A 127 5.45 4.93 -25.16
CA LYS A 127 5.43 3.46 -25.17
C LYS A 127 6.29 2.92 -24.05
N LEU A 128 5.68 2.25 -23.09
CA LEU A 128 6.37 1.58 -21.99
C LEU A 128 7.01 0.27 -22.47
N PRO A 129 8.35 0.15 -22.53
CA PRO A 129 9.00 -1.09 -22.92
C PRO A 129 8.83 -2.13 -21.80
N ILE A 130 8.05 -3.18 -22.07
CA ILE A 130 7.84 -4.28 -21.12
C ILE A 130 9.00 -5.28 -21.25
N GLN A 131 9.83 -5.35 -20.20
CA GLN A 131 10.92 -6.30 -20.09
C GLN A 131 10.39 -7.74 -19.95
N ASP A 132 11.15 -8.73 -20.41
CA ASP A 132 10.74 -10.14 -20.32
C ASP A 132 10.68 -10.63 -18.87
N GLN A 133 11.46 -10.01 -17.97
CA GLN A 133 11.33 -10.21 -16.52
C GLN A 133 9.90 -9.94 -16.05
N THR A 134 9.34 -8.80 -16.42
CA THR A 134 7.99 -8.40 -16.02
C THR A 134 6.91 -9.31 -16.57
N LYS A 135 7.08 -9.82 -17.80
CA LYS A 135 6.13 -10.75 -18.42
C LYS A 135 6.12 -12.12 -17.75
N VAL A 136 7.30 -12.66 -17.45
CA VAL A 136 7.45 -14.07 -17.03
C VAL A 136 7.39 -14.22 -15.51
N LEU A 137 7.78 -13.19 -14.75
CA LEU A 137 7.88 -13.26 -13.29
C LEU A 137 6.87 -12.33 -12.61
N ASP A 138 6.98 -11.02 -12.86
CA ASP A 138 6.27 -10.02 -12.05
C ASP A 138 4.75 -10.13 -12.23
N PHE A 139 4.25 -10.21 -13.47
CA PHE A 139 2.81 -10.33 -13.74
C PHE A 139 2.19 -11.63 -13.19
N PRO A 140 2.75 -12.83 -13.43
CA PRO A 140 2.18 -14.07 -12.87
C PRO A 140 2.17 -14.08 -11.35
N VAL A 141 3.23 -13.58 -10.70
CA VAL A 141 3.31 -13.54 -9.23
C VAL A 141 2.33 -12.52 -8.66
N MET A 142 2.21 -11.33 -9.28
CA MET A 142 1.23 -10.33 -8.89
C MET A 142 -0.20 -10.89 -8.96
N LEU A 143 -0.51 -11.61 -10.05
CA LEU A 143 -1.82 -12.24 -10.24
C LEU A 143 -2.07 -13.35 -9.22
N LEU A 144 -1.07 -14.18 -8.92
CA LEU A 144 -1.13 -15.19 -7.86
C LEU A 144 -1.43 -14.56 -6.49
N LEU A 145 -0.68 -13.53 -6.10
CA LEU A 145 -0.87 -12.82 -4.84
C LEU A 145 -2.26 -12.19 -4.74
N MET A 146 -2.74 -11.58 -5.83
CA MET A 146 -4.08 -11.01 -5.91
C MET A 146 -5.17 -12.07 -5.72
N ILE A 147 -5.01 -13.25 -6.34
CA ILE A 147 -5.95 -14.38 -6.17
C ILE A 147 -5.93 -14.87 -4.72
N MET A 148 -4.75 -15.12 -4.15
CA MET A 148 -4.60 -15.57 -2.77
C MET A 148 -5.25 -14.58 -1.80
N LEU A 149 -4.96 -13.29 -1.95
CA LEU A 149 -5.52 -12.24 -1.11
C LEU A 149 -7.05 -12.15 -1.25
N THR A 150 -7.58 -12.32 -2.47
CA THR A 150 -9.04 -12.37 -2.70
C THR A 150 -9.69 -13.58 -2.02
N LEU A 151 -9.06 -14.76 -2.08
CA LEU A 151 -9.57 -15.98 -1.48
C LEU A 151 -9.54 -15.92 0.06
N PHE A 152 -8.45 -15.42 0.64
CA PHE A 152 -8.31 -15.24 2.09
C PHE A 152 -9.29 -14.18 2.61
N ALA A 153 -9.44 -13.07 1.90
CA ALA A 153 -10.43 -12.05 2.25
C ALA A 153 -11.87 -12.60 2.26
N ARG A 154 -12.20 -13.50 1.32
CA ARG A 154 -13.55 -14.11 1.20
C ARG A 154 -13.87 -15.11 2.32
N THR A 155 -12.89 -15.81 2.86
CA THR A 155 -13.15 -16.94 3.78
C THR A 155 -13.54 -16.48 5.19
N ARG A 156 -13.02 -15.34 5.67
CA ARG A 156 -13.29 -14.87 7.05
C ARG A 156 -13.52 -13.36 7.22
N ASN A 157 -13.60 -12.57 6.14
CA ASN A 157 -13.62 -11.08 6.19
C ASN A 157 -12.49 -10.46 7.03
N ARG A 158 -11.46 -11.24 7.39
CA ARG A 158 -10.29 -10.83 8.17
C ARG A 158 -9.12 -11.67 7.71
N ILE A 159 -7.98 -11.03 7.47
CA ILE A 159 -6.72 -11.72 7.17
C ILE A 159 -6.13 -12.20 8.50
N SER A 160 -6.08 -13.52 8.69
CA SER A 160 -5.44 -14.15 9.85
C SER A 160 -3.91 -14.04 9.75
N ARG A 161 -3.22 -14.16 10.90
CA ARG A 161 -1.74 -14.15 10.95
C ARG A 161 -1.09 -15.20 10.06
N LEU A 162 -1.73 -16.36 9.89
CA LEU A 162 -1.26 -17.44 9.02
C LEU A 162 -1.39 -17.10 7.54
N GLU A 163 -2.51 -16.49 7.13
CA GLU A 163 -2.71 -16.02 5.75
C GLU A 163 -1.73 -14.89 5.41
N GLY A 164 -1.49 -13.96 6.36
CA GLY A 164 -0.45 -12.94 6.23
C GLY A 164 0.96 -13.54 6.09
N PHE A 165 1.30 -14.56 6.89
CA PHE A 165 2.57 -15.26 6.78
C PHE A 165 2.72 -15.98 5.43
N ALA A 166 1.65 -16.60 4.93
CA ALA A 166 1.67 -17.24 3.61
C ALA A 166 1.92 -16.23 2.48
N LEU A 167 1.23 -15.08 2.50
CA LEU A 167 1.45 -14.00 1.54
C LEU A 167 2.88 -13.45 1.62
N PHE A 168 3.38 -13.24 2.84
CA PHE A 168 4.75 -12.80 3.07
C PHE A 168 5.78 -13.83 2.57
N ALA A 169 5.56 -15.12 2.78
CA ALA A 169 6.44 -16.18 2.30
C ALA A 169 6.53 -16.19 0.77
N VAL A 170 5.39 -16.05 0.07
CA VAL A 170 5.37 -15.93 -1.40
C VAL A 170 6.15 -14.69 -1.85
N TYR A 171 6.00 -13.57 -1.16
CA TYR A 171 6.76 -12.35 -1.46
C TYR A 171 8.28 -12.53 -1.27
N VAL A 172 8.71 -13.19 -0.19
CA VAL A 172 10.14 -13.50 0.06
C VAL A 172 10.70 -14.45 -1.00
N ILE A 173 9.93 -15.46 -1.40
CA ILE A 173 10.30 -16.38 -2.49
C ILE A 173 10.46 -15.61 -3.80
N TYR A 174 9.51 -14.74 -4.12
CA TYR A 174 9.57 -13.88 -5.31
C TYR A 174 10.84 -13.03 -5.33
N LEU A 175 11.16 -12.33 -4.23
CA LEU A 175 12.39 -11.54 -4.13
C LEU A 175 13.63 -12.41 -4.34
N THR A 176 13.68 -13.58 -3.72
CA THR A 176 14.83 -14.50 -3.85
C THR A 176 15.02 -14.97 -5.30
N VAL A 177 13.92 -15.35 -5.97
CA VAL A 177 13.95 -15.77 -7.38
C VAL A 177 14.35 -14.62 -8.29
N MET A 178 13.83 -13.41 -8.04
CA MET A 178 14.20 -12.19 -8.76
C MET A 178 15.71 -11.93 -8.66
N PHE A 179 16.26 -11.94 -7.44
CA PHE A 179 17.69 -11.70 -7.20
C PHE A 179 18.59 -12.78 -7.82
N MET A 180 18.19 -14.05 -7.80
CA MET A 180 18.99 -15.14 -8.38
C MET A 180 18.95 -15.17 -9.90
N LYS A 181 17.76 -15.01 -10.49
CA LYS A 181 17.54 -15.24 -11.94
C LYS A 181 17.82 -14.01 -12.79
N PHE A 182 17.59 -12.82 -12.25
CA PHE A 182 17.81 -11.54 -12.93
C PHE A 182 18.91 -10.73 -12.26
N ARG A 183 19.93 -11.43 -11.71
CA ARG A 183 21.13 -10.81 -11.15
C ARG A 183 21.69 -9.83 -12.18
N VAL A 184 21.47 -8.55 -11.92
CA VAL A 184 21.94 -7.44 -12.74
C VAL A 184 23.47 -7.58 -12.82
N PRO A 185 24.06 -7.71 -14.02
CA PRO A 185 25.50 -7.76 -14.18
C PRO A 185 26.17 -6.45 -13.69
#